data_AF-A0A2N2HDI8-F1
#
_entry.id   AF-A0A2N2HDI8-F1
#
_cell.length_a   1.000
_cell.length_b   1.000
_cell.length_c   1.000
_cell.angle_alpha   90.00
_cell.angle_beta   90.00
_cell.angle_gamma   90.00
#
_symmetry.space_group_name_H-M   'P 1'
#
loop_
_entity.id
_entity.type
_entity.pdbx_description
1 polymer ?
#
loop_
_entity_poly.entity_id
_entity_poly.type
_entity_poly.pdbx_seq_one_letter_code
_entity_poly.pdbx_strand_id
1 'polypeptide(L)'
;MLLPSVSAADPLDKVNDSVSALDFALKRLEAVIASAKKVQLGKQHDDMQRFLNGIYLLKNNRPQDAAALFLSLISHPTLGKEATFYLSEAMFTSANYLVAADYYWMVVEQRWDPAFRSKAIKRLLEISIKTQSYRGIEKLVELVEQ
;
A
#
# COMPACT_ATOMS: atom_id res chain seq x y z
N MET A 1 -41.90 -33.63 54.99
CA MET A 1 -40.79 -33.54 54.02
C MET A 1 -41.37 -33.12 52.68
N LEU A 2 -41.11 -31.90 52.23
CA LEU A 2 -41.47 -31.41 50.89
C LEU A 2 -40.23 -31.58 50.01
N LEU A 3 -40.31 -32.43 48.99
CA LEU A 3 -39.28 -32.54 47.95
C LEU A 3 -39.31 -31.27 47.08
N PRO A 4 -38.16 -30.65 46.75
CA PRO A 4 -38.15 -29.54 45.82
C PRO A 4 -38.48 -30.06 44.43
N SER A 5 -39.52 -29.52 43.81
CA SER A 5 -39.80 -29.69 42.39
C SER A 5 -38.68 -29.02 41.61
N VAL A 6 -37.74 -29.82 41.10
CA VAL A 6 -36.77 -29.36 40.11
C VAL A 6 -37.55 -29.08 38.83
N SER A 7 -37.82 -27.79 38.58
CA SER A 7 -38.29 -27.31 37.28
C SER A 7 -37.21 -27.65 36.26
N ALA A 8 -37.39 -28.76 35.55
CA ALA A 8 -36.57 -29.08 34.40
C ALA A 8 -36.95 -28.09 33.30
N ALA A 9 -36.09 -27.10 33.04
CA ALA A 9 -36.27 -26.16 31.94
C ALA A 9 -36.56 -26.92 30.64
N ASP A 10 -37.63 -26.53 29.95
CA ASP A 10 -38.11 -27.18 28.73
C ASP A 10 -36.99 -27.14 27.67
N PRO A 11 -36.66 -28.25 27.00
CA PRO A 11 -35.71 -28.26 25.90
C PRO A 11 -35.98 -27.17 24.84
N LEU A 12 -37.24 -26.78 24.65
CA LEU A 12 -37.64 -25.69 23.75
C LEU A 12 -37.18 -24.31 24.24
N ASP A 13 -37.21 -24.05 25.55
CA ASP A 13 -36.72 -22.79 26.13
C ASP A 13 -35.21 -22.64 25.93
N LYS A 14 -34.45 -23.72 26.09
CA LYS A 14 -33.00 -23.73 25.85
C LYS A 14 -32.64 -23.48 24.39
N VAL A 15 -33.44 -23.98 23.46
CA VAL A 15 -33.28 -23.70 22.03
C VAL A 15 -33.58 -22.23 21.74
N ASN A 16 -34.65 -21.68 22.32
CA ASN A 16 -35.02 -20.29 22.14
C ASN A 16 -33.97 -19.30 22.70
N ASP A 17 -33.40 -19.62 23.86
CA ASP A 17 -32.28 -18.87 24.44
C ASP A 17 -31.03 -18.94 23.55
N SER A 18 -30.74 -20.12 22.98
CA SER A 18 -29.60 -20.31 22.08
C SER A 18 -29.77 -19.54 20.77
N VAL A 19 -30.97 -19.53 20.19
CA VAL A 19 -31.29 -18.74 18.99
C VAL A 19 -31.17 -17.25 19.27
N SER A 20 -31.65 -16.80 20.43
CA SER A 20 -31.54 -15.39 20.85
C SER A 20 -30.08 -14.98 21.06
N ALA A 21 -29.25 -15.85 21.64
CA ALA A 21 -27.82 -15.62 21.79
C ALA A 21 -27.09 -15.57 20.43
N LEU A 22 -27.48 -16.42 19.48
CA LEU A 22 -26.94 -16.40 18.12
C LEU A 22 -27.31 -15.12 17.36
N ASP A 23 -28.56 -14.67 17.44
CA ASP A 23 -29.01 -13.42 16.82
C ASP A 23 -28.26 -12.21 17.42
N PHE A 24 -28.06 -12.20 18.73
CA PHE A 24 -27.26 -11.18 19.39
C PHE A 24 -25.78 -11.20 18.95
N ALA A 25 -25.18 -12.39 18.84
CA ALA A 25 -23.81 -12.55 18.37
C ALA A 25 -23.66 -12.08 16.91
N LEU A 26 -24.63 -12.39 16.05
CA LEU A 26 -24.65 -11.97 14.66
C LEU A 26 -24.70 -10.44 14.54
N LYS A 27 -25.60 -9.79 15.28
CA LYS A 27 -25.71 -8.31 15.33
C LYS A 27 -24.41 -7.65 15.78
N ARG A 28 -23.71 -8.24 16.77
CA ARG A 28 -22.40 -7.73 17.20
C ARG A 28 -21.34 -7.91 16.12
N LEU A 29 -21.33 -9.05 15.42
CA LEU A 29 -20.37 -9.30 14.35
C LEU A 29 -20.58 -8.31 13.19
N GLU A 30 -21.82 -8.05 12.80
CA GLU A 30 -22.16 -7.05 11.78
C GLU A 30 -21.67 -5.64 12.17
N ALA A 31 -21.87 -5.24 13.43
CA ALA A 31 -21.37 -3.96 13.95
C ALA A 31 -19.84 -3.88 13.93
N VAL A 32 -19.15 -4.98 14.29
CA VAL A 32 -17.69 -5.07 14.22
C VAL A 32 -17.20 -4.95 12.78
N ILE A 33 -17.84 -5.63 11.82
CA ILE A 33 -17.51 -5.55 10.39
C ILE A 33 -17.70 -4.11 9.88
N ALA A 34 -18.81 -3.44 10.23
CA ALA A 34 -19.06 -2.06 9.83
C ALA A 34 -17.99 -1.10 10.41
N SER A 35 -17.61 -1.29 11.67
CA SER A 35 -16.55 -0.51 12.31
C SER A 35 -15.19 -0.74 11.64
N ALA A 36 -14.83 -2.00 11.37
CA ALA A 36 -13.59 -2.35 10.67
C ALA A 36 -13.52 -1.71 9.28
N LYS A 37 -14.64 -1.72 8.53
CA LYS A 37 -14.73 -1.03 7.22
C LYS A 37 -14.49 0.47 7.35
N LYS A 38 -15.07 1.13 8.37
CA LYS A 38 -14.86 2.56 8.60
C LYS A 38 -13.41 2.89 8.93
N VAL A 39 -12.76 2.08 9.78
CA VAL A 39 -11.33 2.23 10.11
C VAL A 39 -10.46 2.04 8.87
N GLN A 40 -10.77 1.03 8.05
CA GLN A 40 -10.05 0.77 6.80
C GLN A 40 -10.20 1.93 5.80
N LEU A 41 -11.40 2.49 5.65
CA LEU A 41 -11.63 3.67 4.81
C LEU A 41 -10.87 4.90 5.31
N GLY A 42 -10.85 5.12 6.63
CA GLY A 42 -10.05 6.19 7.24
C GLY A 42 -8.57 6.03 6.92
N LYS A 43 -8.03 4.82 7.08
CA LYS A 43 -6.63 4.53 6.74
C LYS A 43 -6.34 4.73 5.25
N GLN A 44 -7.22 4.27 4.35
CA GLN A 44 -7.06 4.48 2.91
C GLN A 44 -7.03 5.96 2.54
N HIS A 45 -7.87 6.77 3.19
CA HIS A 45 -7.87 8.21 3.00
C HIS A 45 -6.56 8.84 3.48
N ASP A 46 -6.07 8.46 4.66
CA ASP A 46 -4.80 8.95 5.19
C ASP A 46 -3.60 8.57 4.30
N ASP A 47 -3.58 7.34 3.78
CA ASP A 47 -2.52 6.86 2.89
C ASP A 47 -2.55 7.60 1.53
N MET A 48 -3.75 7.88 0.99
CA MET A 48 -3.90 8.73 -0.20
C MET A 48 -3.43 10.16 0.06
N GLN A 49 -3.77 10.75 1.22
CA GLN A 49 -3.30 12.08 1.58
C GLN A 49 -1.78 12.13 1.70
N ARG A 50 -1.15 11.13 2.32
CA ARG A 50 0.32 11.00 2.35
C ARG A 50 0.90 10.96 0.95
N PHE A 51 0.30 10.17 0.06
CA PHE A 51 0.74 10.08 -1.32
C PHE A 51 0.68 11.44 -2.03
N LEU A 52 -0.46 12.13 -1.95
CA LEU A 52 -0.65 13.45 -2.58
C LEU A 52 0.28 14.52 -1.99
N ASN A 53 0.51 14.49 -0.67
CA ASN A 53 1.47 15.38 0.00
C ASN A 53 2.90 15.10 -0.48
N GLY A 54 3.27 13.83 -0.71
CA GLY A 54 4.55 13.48 -1.31
C GLY A 54 4.73 14.13 -2.69
N ILE A 55 3.70 14.08 -3.54
CA ILE A 55 3.72 14.70 -4.87
C ILE A 55 3.88 16.22 -4.76
N TYR A 56 3.12 16.84 -3.84
CA TYR A 56 3.21 18.27 -3.59
C TYR A 56 4.63 18.68 -3.15
N LEU A 57 5.21 17.97 -2.19
CA LEU A 57 6.57 18.25 -1.70
C LEU A 57 7.62 18.10 -2.82
N LEU A 58 7.52 17.05 -3.63
CA LEU A 58 8.43 16.83 -4.75
C LEU A 58 8.37 17.98 -5.77
N LYS A 59 7.16 18.45 -6.10
CA LYS A 59 6.97 19.61 -6.99
C LYS A 59 7.50 20.93 -6.43
N ASN A 60 7.55 21.06 -5.10
CA ASN A 60 8.06 22.24 -4.42
C ASN A 60 9.54 22.10 -4.02
N ASN A 61 10.31 21.25 -4.72
CA ASN A 61 11.74 21.05 -4.51
C ASN A 61 12.09 20.62 -3.08
N ARG A 62 11.23 19.82 -2.45
CA ARG A 62 11.48 19.15 -1.15
C ARG A 62 11.55 17.63 -1.31
N PRO A 63 12.51 17.12 -2.10
CA PRO A 63 12.52 15.71 -2.47
C PRO A 63 12.80 14.77 -1.29
N GLN A 64 13.57 15.18 -0.28
CA GLN A 64 13.84 14.33 0.89
C GLN A 64 12.58 14.10 1.73
N ASP A 65 11.77 15.15 1.94
CA ASP A 65 10.50 15.03 2.66
C ASP A 65 9.48 14.20 1.87
N ALA A 66 9.45 14.39 0.55
CA ALA A 66 8.62 13.58 -0.34
C ALA A 66 9.00 12.09 -0.27
N ALA A 67 10.31 11.79 -0.28
CA ALA A 67 10.82 10.43 -0.20
C ALA A 67 10.36 9.71 1.07
N ALA A 68 10.37 10.38 2.23
CA ALA A 68 9.91 9.78 3.47
C ALA A 68 8.42 9.36 3.39
N LEU A 69 7.59 10.18 2.76
CA LEU A 69 6.17 9.86 2.55
C LEU A 69 6.00 8.67 1.59
N PHE A 70 6.69 8.66 0.46
CA PHE A 70 6.60 7.56 -0.51
C PHE A 70 7.16 6.24 0.04
N LEU A 71 8.25 6.28 0.80
CA LEU A 71 8.84 5.11 1.43
C LEU A 71 7.84 4.39 2.34
N SER A 72 7.00 5.14 3.07
CA SER A 72 5.96 4.56 3.93
C SER A 72 4.84 3.83 3.15
N LEU A 73 4.74 4.06 1.83
CA LEU A 73 3.66 3.58 0.98
C LEU A 73 4.10 2.48 0.00
N ILE A 74 5.39 2.13 -0.11
CA ILE A 74 5.87 1.17 -1.13
C ILE A 74 5.26 -0.22 -1.00
N SER A 75 4.85 -0.62 0.22
CA SER A 75 4.18 -1.90 0.48
C SER A 75 2.64 -1.79 0.41
N HIS A 76 2.10 -0.61 0.08
CA HIS A 76 0.67 -0.40 0.00
C HIS A 76 0.09 -1.16 -1.22
N PRO A 77 -0.99 -1.93 -1.09
CA PRO A 77 -1.50 -2.80 -2.16
C PRO A 77 -1.84 -2.09 -3.47
N THR A 78 -2.38 -0.87 -3.38
CA THR A 78 -2.76 -0.07 -4.55
C THR A 78 -1.72 0.98 -4.92
N LEU A 79 -1.26 1.77 -3.95
CA LEU A 79 -0.33 2.88 -4.15
C LEU A 79 1.15 2.49 -4.25
N GLY A 80 1.52 1.26 -3.90
CA GLY A 80 2.92 0.88 -3.72
C GLY A 80 3.77 1.00 -4.98
N LYS A 81 3.17 0.75 -6.15
CA LYS A 81 3.84 0.87 -7.46
C LYS A 81 4.15 2.33 -7.76
N GLU A 82 3.14 3.19 -7.72
CA GLU A 82 3.28 4.63 -7.92
C GLU A 82 4.22 5.24 -6.87
N ALA A 83 4.08 4.86 -5.60
CA ALA A 83 4.92 5.33 -4.51
C ALA A 83 6.39 4.97 -4.75
N THR A 84 6.68 3.75 -5.22
CA THR A 84 8.06 3.36 -5.55
C THR A 84 8.61 4.18 -6.72
N PHE A 85 7.81 4.45 -7.75
CA PHE A 85 8.21 5.34 -8.84
C PHE A 85 8.51 6.76 -8.31
N TYR A 86 7.62 7.36 -7.52
CA TYR A 86 7.88 8.70 -7.01
C TYR A 86 8.98 8.77 -5.95
N LEU A 87 9.23 7.68 -5.22
CA LEU A 87 10.42 7.53 -4.38
C LEU A 87 11.71 7.59 -5.22
N SER A 88 11.74 6.89 -6.36
CA SER A 88 12.88 6.95 -7.27
C SER A 88 13.09 8.36 -7.87
N GLU A 89 12.03 9.08 -8.21
CA GLU A 89 12.11 10.49 -8.65
C GLU A 89 12.61 11.41 -7.54
N ALA A 90 12.18 11.19 -6.29
CA ALA A 90 12.66 11.94 -5.14
C ALA A 90 14.16 11.70 -4.87
N MET A 91 14.61 10.44 -4.93
CA MET A 91 16.03 10.09 -4.80
C MET A 91 16.87 10.70 -5.93
N PHE A 92 16.38 10.62 -7.17
CA PHE A 92 17.05 11.20 -8.33
C PHE A 92 17.20 12.72 -8.20
N THR A 93 16.13 13.41 -7.80
CA THR A 93 16.13 14.88 -7.60
C THR A 93 17.07 15.28 -6.46
N SER A 94 17.21 14.43 -5.45
CA SER A 94 18.17 14.60 -4.35
C SER A 94 19.61 14.24 -4.71
N ALA A 95 19.90 13.91 -5.97
CA ALA A 95 21.20 13.40 -6.46
C ALA A 95 21.67 12.08 -5.82
N ASN A 96 20.78 11.34 -5.16
CA ASN A 96 21.05 10.01 -4.61
C ASN A 96 20.91 8.96 -5.72
N TYR A 97 21.78 9.02 -6.73
CA TYR A 97 21.62 8.28 -7.98
C TYR A 97 21.69 6.75 -7.84
N LEU A 98 22.50 6.23 -6.93
CA LEU A 98 22.58 4.79 -6.69
C LEU A 98 21.24 4.23 -6.16
N VAL A 99 20.70 4.87 -5.12
CA VAL A 99 19.40 4.49 -4.54
C VAL A 99 18.26 4.71 -5.53
N ALA A 100 18.31 5.81 -6.30
CA ALA A 100 17.34 6.05 -7.36
C ALA A 100 17.35 4.94 -8.41
N ALA A 101 18.54 4.48 -8.82
CA ALA A 101 18.68 3.41 -9.80
C ALA A 101 18.09 2.09 -9.30
N ASP A 102 18.31 1.72 -8.04
CA ASP A 102 17.74 0.49 -7.46
C ASP A 102 16.20 0.50 -7.58
N TYR A 103 15.55 1.60 -7.21
CA TYR A 103 14.09 1.71 -7.32
C TYR A 103 13.59 1.83 -8.77
N TYR A 104 14.33 2.49 -9.67
CA TYR A 104 13.96 2.50 -11.09
C TYR A 104 14.06 1.11 -11.72
N TRP A 105 15.06 0.31 -11.35
CA TRP A 105 15.16 -1.07 -11.81
C TRP A 105 13.96 -1.90 -11.35
N MET A 106 13.49 -1.71 -10.10
CA MET A 106 12.24 -2.33 -9.64
C MET A 106 11.04 -1.96 -10.53
N VAL A 107 10.90 -0.69 -10.90
CA VAL A 107 9.82 -0.21 -11.79
C VAL A 107 9.89 -0.91 -13.16
N VAL A 108 11.10 -1.02 -13.72
CA VAL A 108 11.33 -1.62 -15.04
C VAL A 108 11.04 -3.13 -15.04
N GLU A 109 11.53 -3.84 -14.03
CA GLU A 109 11.46 -5.30 -13.96
C GLU A 109 10.07 -5.82 -13.64
N GLN A 110 9.33 -5.10 -12.80
CA GLN A 110 7.96 -5.48 -12.45
C GLN A 110 6.92 -5.10 -13.52
N ARG A 111 7.35 -4.51 -14.65
CA ARG A 111 6.50 -4.17 -15.80
C ARG A 111 5.25 -3.40 -15.39
N TRP A 112 5.43 -2.36 -14.58
CA TRP A 112 4.34 -1.45 -14.22
C TRP A 112 3.85 -0.65 -15.43
N ASP A 113 2.95 0.31 -15.20
CA ASP A 113 2.39 1.18 -16.24
C ASP A 113 3.47 1.61 -17.27
N PRO A 114 3.20 1.45 -18.58
CA PRO A 114 4.17 1.75 -19.63
C PRO A 114 4.78 3.15 -19.55
N ALA A 115 4.03 4.15 -19.09
CA ALA A 115 4.52 5.50 -18.93
C ALA A 115 5.58 5.60 -17.82
N PHE A 116 5.35 4.95 -16.68
CA PHE A 116 6.34 4.88 -15.60
C PHE A 116 7.57 4.09 -16.02
N ARG A 117 7.37 2.97 -16.72
CA ARG A 117 8.46 2.15 -17.23
C ARG A 117 9.35 2.92 -18.20
N SER A 118 8.75 3.59 -19.20
CA SER A 118 9.50 4.42 -20.17
C SER A 118 10.30 5.52 -19.46
N LYS A 119 9.69 6.20 -18.49
CA LYS A 119 10.38 7.25 -17.74
C LYS A 119 11.49 6.70 -16.84
N ALA A 120 11.30 5.54 -16.20
CA ALA A 120 12.32 4.87 -15.41
C ALA A 120 13.54 4.48 -16.25
N ILE A 121 13.33 3.94 -17.46
CA ILE A 121 14.42 3.61 -18.40
C ILE A 121 15.23 4.87 -18.74
N LYS A 122 14.56 5.98 -19.10
CA LYS A 122 15.22 7.26 -19.37
C LYS A 122 16.06 7.73 -18.19
N ARG A 123 15.51 7.65 -16.97
CA ARG A 123 16.23 8.02 -15.75
C ARG A 123 17.44 7.14 -15.47
N LEU A 124 17.35 5.83 -15.72
CA LEU A 124 18.48 4.91 -15.60
C LEU A 124 19.59 5.21 -16.60
N LEU A 125 19.25 5.61 -17.83
CA LEU A 125 20.23 6.09 -18.81
C LEU A 125 20.88 7.40 -18.36
N GLU A 126 20.08 8.36 -17.86
CA GLU A 126 20.59 9.62 -17.29
C GLU A 126 21.53 9.37 -16.10
N ILE A 127 21.18 8.45 -15.20
CA ILE A 127 22.04 8.05 -14.07
C ILE A 127 23.34 7.44 -14.59
N SER A 128 23.27 6.54 -15.58
CA SER A 128 24.48 5.91 -16.17
C SER A 128 25.45 6.96 -16.71
N ILE A 129 24.94 7.98 -17.40
CA ILE A 129 25.74 9.09 -17.92
C ILE A 129 26.33 9.93 -16.77
N LYS A 130 25.50 10.32 -15.78
CA LYS A 130 25.91 11.17 -14.66
C LYS A 130 26.95 10.50 -13.76
N THR A 131 26.86 9.20 -13.59
CA THR A 131 27.72 8.41 -12.70
C THR A 131 28.87 7.73 -13.44
N GLN A 132 28.91 7.81 -14.78
CA GLN A 132 29.81 7.05 -15.65
C GLN A 132 29.80 5.53 -15.40
N SER A 133 28.70 5.02 -14.84
CA SER A 133 28.48 3.60 -14.57
C SER A 133 27.46 3.06 -15.56
N TYR A 134 27.93 2.24 -16.50
CA TYR A 134 27.13 1.68 -17.58
C TYR A 134 26.59 0.27 -17.27
N ARG A 135 26.52 -0.09 -15.98
CA ARG A 135 26.02 -1.40 -15.55
C ARG A 135 24.58 -1.61 -16.01
N GLY A 136 24.35 -2.67 -16.78
CA GLY A 136 23.02 -3.03 -17.29
C GLY A 136 22.54 -2.14 -18.45
N ILE A 137 23.40 -1.34 -19.07
CA ILE A 137 23.01 -0.44 -20.16
C ILE A 137 22.52 -1.20 -21.40
N GLU A 138 23.10 -2.36 -21.72
CA GLU A 138 22.67 -3.21 -22.84
C GLU A 138 21.19 -3.56 -22.72
N LYS A 139 20.78 -4.05 -21.53
CA LYS A 139 19.37 -4.30 -21.19
C LYS A 139 18.51 -3.05 -21.33
N LEU A 140 19.00 -1.87 -20.94
CA LEU A 140 18.23 -0.62 -21.10
C LEU A 140 18.02 -0.26 -22.57
N VAL A 141 19.05 -0.41 -23.41
CA VAL A 141 18.97 -0.13 -24.85
C VAL A 141 17.96 -1.05 -25.52
N GLU A 142 18.03 -2.36 -25.27
CA GLU A 142 17.06 -3.34 -25.79
C GLU A 142 15.61 -3.01 -25.41
N LEU A 143 15.40 -2.46 -24.20
CA LEU A 143 14.08 -2.08 -23.71
C LEU A 143 13.54 -0.76 -24.29
N VAL A 144 14.39 0.08 -24.87
CA VAL A 144 13.95 1.29 -25.59
C VAL A 144 13.48 0.97 -27.00
N GLU A 145 13.98 -0.13 -27.58
CA GLU A 145 13.65 -0.57 -28.95
C GLU A 145 12.35 -1.37 -29.05
N GLN A 146 11.70 -1.68 -27.91
CA GLN A 146 10.43 -2.41 -27.79
C GLN A 146 9.26 -1.47 -27.47
#